data_AF-A0A6A4A017-F1
#
_entry.id   AF-A0A6A4A017-F1
#
_cell.length_a   1.000
_cell.length_b   1.000
_cell.length_c   1.000
_cell.angle_alpha   90.00
_cell.angle_beta   90.00
_cell.angle_gamma   90.00
#
_symmetry.space_group_name_H-M   'P 1'
#
loop_
_entity.id
_entity.type
_entity.pdbx_description
1 polymer ?
#
loop_
_entity_poly.entity_id
_entity_poly.type
_entity_poly.pdbx_seq_one_letter_code
_entity_poly.pdbx_strand_id
1 'polypeptide(L)'
;MTLQLVDDDQVLEAALSFLEQHDTQHSARGKKKNTSSSNRAREAQYKELLALREQVPRLEKHLTELQEQAQPSVLHLWRKLAMLERQSRANAEDENCRLRALVSSPFSLEASVRDLPTYAQVAETMTLLFAEGSKTTELSDARLREIVRETLQKLETQRGTKFERAVIVPPDFTRFHSKSGVLSQYAYEYLQDKVTDVLPALGTHDAMTDEEITKMFGDIPKDIFRVHDWRNDVVTIGQVPAELIREASDGKVNEPWPAQINKLLWEGGHDLVLSIGQVVPHEVMGMANFNKNIFVGTGGSEGINFSHFIGAVYGMERMMGRADNPLRRILNYASTHFLQKLPLIYIQTVIGRGENGDLVTRGVFIGDDEECFMKAAELSLEVNFELLEAPIDKVVVYLDPEEFKSTWLGNKSIYRTRMAIADDGELIVLAPGVARFGEDKRIDELIRKYGYRTTPEVLAHLNANRDLMKNLSAAAHLIHGSSEGRFRITYCPGHLTKEEVEGVGFGFGDLKEMSAKYPIDKLQDGWNVDADGEKFFYISNPALGLWAYRGRFEGSSQPATSATSTAASATSLSAAADTTEACLDAGVGGGPFKHT
;
A
#
# COMPACT_ATOMS: atom_id res chain seq x y z
N MET A 1 29.76 22.76 27.04
CA MET A 1 29.25 22.03 28.21
C MET A 1 29.56 20.56 27.96
N THR A 2 30.64 20.07 28.57
CA THR A 2 31.20 18.74 28.33
C THR A 2 30.28 17.71 29.01
N LEU A 3 29.39 17.10 28.22
CA LEU A 3 28.52 16.03 28.69
C LEU A 3 29.34 14.73 28.68
N GLN A 4 29.65 14.21 29.87
CA GLN A 4 30.16 12.86 30.06
C GLN A 4 29.12 11.89 29.49
N LEU A 5 29.45 11.27 28.35
CA LEU A 5 28.85 10.01 27.96
C LEU A 5 29.19 9.01 29.07
N VAL A 6 28.19 8.31 29.60
CA VAL A 6 28.46 7.15 30.45
C VAL A 6 29.30 6.21 29.60
N ASP A 7 30.50 5.88 30.07
CA ASP A 7 31.43 5.00 29.37
C ASP A 7 30.66 3.73 29.01
N ASP A 8 30.63 3.31 27.74
CA ASP A 8 29.91 2.10 27.33
C ASP A 8 30.40 0.86 28.12
N ASP A 9 31.65 0.93 28.60
CA ASP A 9 32.23 0.00 29.57
C ASP A 9 31.51 -0.02 30.93
N GLN A 10 31.03 1.11 31.45
CA GLN A 10 30.28 1.16 32.71
C GLN A 10 28.88 0.54 32.58
N VAL A 11 28.22 0.71 31.43
CA VAL A 11 26.92 0.10 31.15
C VAL A 11 27.07 -1.42 30.99
N LEU A 12 28.13 -1.86 30.32
CA LEU A 12 28.43 -3.27 30.15
C LEU A 12 28.87 -3.94 31.46
N GLU A 13 29.71 -3.29 32.27
CA GLU A 13 30.10 -3.77 33.60
C GLU A 13 28.89 -3.83 34.56
N ALA A 14 27.97 -2.86 34.49
CA ALA A 14 26.72 -2.91 35.25
C ALA A 14 25.82 -4.09 34.82
N ALA A 15 25.75 -4.39 33.52
CA ALA A 15 25.01 -5.53 33.00
C ALA A 15 25.64 -6.88 33.41
N LEU A 16 26.98 -7.00 33.36
CA LEU A 16 27.70 -8.18 33.80
C LEU A 16 27.54 -8.40 35.32
N SER A 17 27.65 -7.33 36.13
CA SER A 17 27.44 -7.40 37.58
C SER A 17 26.00 -7.80 37.95
N PHE A 18 25.00 -7.34 37.19
CA PHE A 18 23.60 -7.72 37.40
C PHE A 18 23.35 -9.20 37.13
N LEU A 19 24.03 -9.78 36.12
CA LEU A 19 23.96 -11.21 35.81
C LEU A 19 24.65 -12.06 36.90
N GLU A 20 25.79 -11.61 37.44
CA GLU A 20 26.50 -12.28 38.54
C GLU A 20 25.70 -12.26 39.87
N GLN A 21 25.01 -11.16 40.18
CA GLN A 21 24.15 -11.04 41.37
C GLN A 21 22.93 -11.98 41.30
N HIS A 22 22.46 -12.28 40.09
CA HIS A 22 21.29 -13.14 39.89
C HIS A 22 21.62 -14.64 40.01
N ASP A 23 22.87 -15.03 39.75
CA ASP A 23 23.39 -16.39 39.96
C ASP A 23 23.63 -16.69 41.44
N THR A 24 24.09 -15.70 42.22
CA THR A 24 24.31 -15.87 43.68
C THR A 24 22.99 -15.95 44.47
N GLN A 25 21.92 -15.26 44.04
CA GLN A 25 20.62 -15.32 44.71
C GLN A 25 19.87 -16.66 44.50
N HIS A 26 20.17 -17.42 43.43
CA HIS A 26 19.57 -18.74 43.21
C HIS A 26 20.22 -19.87 44.02
N SER A 27 21.39 -19.63 44.63
CA SER A 27 22.05 -20.58 45.53
C SER A 27 21.43 -20.64 46.94
N ALA A 28 20.64 -19.63 47.34
CA ALA A 28 20.20 -19.48 48.73
C ALA A 28 18.71 -19.81 49.03
N ARG A 29 17.91 -20.29 48.07
CA ARG A 29 16.51 -20.69 48.33
C ARG A 29 16.15 -22.03 47.68
N GLY A 30 16.07 -23.07 48.52
CA GLY A 30 15.60 -24.38 48.12
C GLY A 30 14.10 -24.40 47.78
N LYS A 31 13.79 -24.79 46.54
CA LYS A 31 12.66 -25.66 46.14
C LYS A 31 12.82 -26.04 44.66
N LYS A 32 12.90 -27.34 44.37
CA LYS A 32 13.08 -27.92 43.03
C LYS A 32 11.86 -27.66 42.12
N LYS A 33 12.03 -26.82 41.09
CA LYS A 33 11.29 -26.83 39.81
C LYS A 33 12.30 -26.50 38.70
N ASN A 34 12.10 -27.03 37.48
CA ASN A 34 13.03 -27.00 36.34
C ASN A 34 13.72 -25.64 36.09
N THR A 35 14.90 -25.42 36.67
CA THR A 35 15.75 -24.22 36.50
C THR A 35 16.90 -24.42 35.50
N SER A 36 17.04 -25.62 34.93
CA SER A 36 18.18 -25.99 34.06
C SER A 36 18.18 -25.31 32.67
N SER A 37 17.01 -24.93 32.11
CA SER A 37 16.96 -24.26 30.80
C SER A 37 17.18 -22.75 30.91
N SER A 38 16.64 -22.12 31.96
CA SER A 38 16.83 -20.68 32.22
C SER A 38 18.29 -20.34 32.51
N ASN A 39 19.02 -21.21 33.22
CA ASN A 39 20.44 -20.99 33.50
C ASN A 39 21.29 -21.14 32.23
N ARG A 40 20.95 -22.09 31.35
CA ARG A 40 21.63 -22.25 30.05
C ARG A 40 21.39 -21.07 29.10
N ALA A 41 20.18 -20.52 29.08
CA ALA A 41 19.88 -19.33 28.29
C ALA A 41 20.67 -18.10 28.77
N ARG A 42 20.81 -17.92 30.10
CA ARG A 42 21.61 -16.84 30.69
C ARG A 42 23.11 -17.02 30.45
N GLU A 43 23.60 -18.25 30.55
CA GLU A 43 25.01 -18.56 30.27
C GLU A 43 25.36 -18.34 28.80
N ALA A 44 24.41 -18.59 27.89
CA ALA A 44 24.55 -18.26 26.46
C ALA A 44 24.58 -16.74 26.24
N GLN A 45 23.69 -15.99 26.89
CA GLN A 45 23.66 -14.52 26.81
C GLN A 45 24.93 -13.87 27.39
N TYR A 46 25.46 -14.42 28.49
CA TYR A 46 26.72 -13.95 29.09
C TYR A 46 27.91 -14.17 28.14
N LYS A 47 27.97 -15.34 27.48
CA LYS A 47 29.01 -15.62 26.46
C LYS A 47 28.89 -14.71 25.24
N GLU A 48 27.67 -14.40 24.81
CA GLU A 48 27.41 -13.48 23.70
C GLU A 48 27.86 -12.05 24.05
N LEU A 49 27.57 -11.57 25.27
CA LEU A 49 28.03 -10.27 25.76
C LEU A 49 29.57 -10.17 25.83
N LEU A 50 30.25 -11.22 26.29
CA LEU A 50 31.71 -11.27 26.27
C LEU A 50 32.28 -11.25 24.84
N ALA A 51 31.66 -12.01 23.93
CA ALA A 51 32.06 -12.02 22.52
C ALA A 51 31.85 -10.67 21.82
N LEU A 52 30.83 -9.90 22.23
CA LEU A 52 30.61 -8.54 21.76
C LEU A 52 31.64 -7.56 22.33
N ARG A 53 32.02 -7.70 23.61
CA ARG A 53 33.06 -6.87 24.25
C ARG A 53 34.40 -7.00 23.54
N GLU A 54 34.78 -8.22 23.13
CA GLU A 54 36.03 -8.45 22.39
C GLU A 54 36.06 -7.78 21.01
N GLN A 55 34.90 -7.42 20.44
CA GLN A 55 34.81 -6.75 19.15
C GLN A 55 34.96 -5.22 19.26
N VAL A 56 34.73 -4.63 20.43
CA VAL A 56 34.73 -3.17 20.63
C VAL A 56 36.06 -2.52 20.23
N PRO A 57 37.24 -2.99 20.67
CA PRO A 57 38.51 -2.35 20.31
C PRO A 57 38.81 -2.41 18.80
N ARG A 58 38.32 -3.45 18.12
CA ARG A 58 38.46 -3.60 16.67
C ARG A 58 37.57 -2.61 15.92
N LEU A 59 36.35 -2.40 16.41
CA LEU A 59 35.40 -1.44 15.84
C LEU A 59 35.86 0.00 16.08
N GLU A 60 36.40 0.33 17.25
CA GLU A 60 36.97 1.64 17.56
C GLU A 60 38.17 1.98 16.66
N LYS A 61 39.04 0.99 16.41
CA LYS A 61 40.16 1.15 15.49
C LYS A 61 39.66 1.42 14.06
N HIS A 62 38.67 0.66 13.60
CA HIS A 62 38.08 0.82 12.26
C HIS A 62 37.36 2.17 12.11
N LEU A 63 36.69 2.63 13.18
CA LEU A 63 36.05 3.95 13.22
C LEU A 63 37.07 5.08 13.14
N THR A 64 38.21 4.94 13.81
CA THR A 64 39.32 5.91 13.75
C THR A 64 39.90 5.99 12.33
N GLU A 65 40.13 4.83 11.69
CA GLU A 65 40.60 4.75 10.30
C GLU A 65 39.59 5.38 9.31
N LEU A 66 38.29 5.18 9.53
CA LEU A 66 37.22 5.79 8.72
C LEU A 66 37.10 7.30 8.95
N GLN A 67 37.34 7.79 10.16
CA GLN A 67 37.33 9.22 10.48
C GLN A 67 38.50 9.97 9.84
N GLU A 68 39.67 9.34 9.71
CA GLU A 68 40.84 9.91 9.03
C GLU A 68 40.66 10.00 7.50
N GLN A 69 39.78 9.16 6.92
CA GLN A 69 39.54 9.07 5.47
C GLN A 69 38.25 9.76 5.00
N ALA A 70 37.38 10.20 5.92
CA ALA A 70 36.06 10.72 5.58
C ALA A 70 36.09 12.22 5.20
N GLN A 71 35.43 12.56 4.08
CA GLN A 71 35.20 13.96 3.71
C GLN A 71 34.23 14.66 4.69
N PRO A 72 34.33 15.99 4.90
CA PRO A 72 33.54 16.74 5.89
C PRO A 72 32.02 16.59 5.77
N SER A 73 31.50 16.33 4.57
CA SER A 73 30.08 16.09 4.29
C SER A 73 29.56 14.77 4.89
N VAL A 74 30.38 13.72 4.87
CA VAL A 74 30.04 12.39 5.43
C VAL A 74 30.05 12.45 6.95
N LEU A 75 31.01 13.14 7.55
CA LEU A 75 31.06 13.39 8.99
C LEU A 75 29.85 14.19 9.50
N HIS A 76 29.31 15.11 8.69
CA HIS A 76 28.09 15.85 9.04
C HIS A 76 26.84 14.96 9.03
N LEU A 77 26.70 14.08 8.03
CA LEU A 77 25.60 13.11 7.95
C LEU A 77 25.63 12.11 9.12
N TRP A 78 26.82 11.59 9.47
CA TRP A 78 26.97 10.68 10.59
C TRP A 78 26.68 11.35 11.94
N ARG A 79 27.06 12.63 12.11
CA ARG A 79 26.67 13.40 13.30
C ARG A 79 25.15 13.58 13.38
N LYS A 80 24.47 13.81 12.26
CA LYS A 80 23.01 13.96 12.22
C LYS A 80 22.30 12.63 12.56
N LEU A 81 22.78 11.51 12.03
CA LEU A 81 22.30 10.16 12.36
C LEU A 81 22.49 9.83 13.84
N ALA A 82 23.68 10.07 14.39
CA ALA A 82 23.96 9.84 15.81
C ALA A 82 23.09 10.71 16.74
N MET A 83 22.78 11.95 16.33
CA MET A 83 21.85 12.80 17.08
C MET A 83 20.41 12.25 17.05
N LEU A 84 19.94 11.75 15.92
CA LEU A 84 18.60 11.15 15.78
C LEU A 84 18.46 9.87 16.61
N GLU A 85 19.45 8.99 16.58
CA GLU A 85 19.45 7.77 17.42
C GLU A 85 19.49 8.11 18.91
N ARG A 86 20.29 9.11 19.30
CA ARG A 86 20.34 9.60 20.68
C ARG A 86 18.99 10.17 21.13
N GLN A 87 18.30 10.90 20.26
CA GLN A 87 16.99 11.46 20.56
C GLN A 87 15.92 10.37 20.65
N SER A 88 16.00 9.33 19.81
CA SER A 88 15.15 8.13 19.91
C SER A 88 15.35 7.41 21.25
N ARG A 89 16.60 7.23 21.69
CA ARG A 89 16.92 6.64 23.01
C ARG A 89 16.40 7.49 24.17
N ALA A 90 16.61 8.80 24.14
CA ALA A 90 16.09 9.71 25.17
C ALA A 90 14.54 9.66 25.25
N ASN A 91 13.85 9.61 24.11
CA ASN A 91 12.40 9.46 24.07
C ASN A 91 11.94 8.11 24.64
N ALA A 92 12.68 7.02 24.38
CA ALA A 92 12.38 5.71 24.93
C ALA A 92 12.64 5.63 26.45
N GLU A 93 13.63 6.34 26.96
CA GLU A 93 13.91 6.47 28.39
C GLU A 93 12.85 7.33 29.10
N ASP A 94 12.43 8.45 28.51
CA ASP A 94 11.36 9.30 29.01
C ASP A 94 10.02 8.54 29.05
N GLU A 95 9.70 7.76 28.01
CA GLU A 95 8.51 6.94 27.98
C GLU A 95 8.57 5.81 29.02
N ASN A 96 9.73 5.18 29.21
CA ASN A 96 9.93 4.21 30.30
C ASN A 96 9.80 4.86 31.69
N CYS A 97 10.29 6.08 31.88
CA CYS A 97 10.11 6.84 33.12
C CYS A 97 8.63 7.17 33.37
N ARG A 98 7.90 7.57 32.34
CA ARG A 98 6.45 7.82 32.38
C ARG A 98 5.67 6.57 32.73
N LEU A 99 6.01 5.43 32.12
CA LEU A 99 5.40 4.13 32.41
C LEU A 99 5.71 3.67 33.84
N ARG A 100 6.94 3.85 34.33
CA ARG A 100 7.30 3.56 35.74
C ARG A 100 6.53 4.43 36.73
N ALA A 101 6.33 5.72 36.42
CA ALA A 101 5.54 6.64 37.25
C ALA A 101 4.05 6.23 37.29
N LEU A 102 3.49 5.76 36.17
CA LEU A 102 2.13 5.21 36.11
C LEU A 102 1.97 3.95 36.97
N VAL A 103 2.99 3.11 37.05
CA VAL A 103 3.00 1.88 37.86
C VAL A 103 3.22 2.16 39.36
N SER A 104 3.79 3.32 39.73
CA SER A 104 4.13 3.67 41.12
C SER A 104 3.15 4.65 41.80
N SER A 105 2.08 5.05 41.12
CA SER A 105 0.99 5.85 41.70
C SER A 105 0.07 4.99 42.59
N PRO A 106 -0.09 5.26 43.90
CA PRO A 106 -0.99 4.52 44.76
C PRO A 106 -2.41 5.09 44.61
N PHE A 107 -3.17 4.59 43.64
CA PHE A 107 -4.63 4.71 43.65
C PHE A 107 -5.24 3.32 43.70
N SER A 108 -5.97 3.09 44.80
CA SER A 108 -6.59 1.83 45.18
C SER A 108 -7.53 1.28 44.11
N LEU A 109 -7.25 0.05 43.66
CA LEU A 109 -8.18 -0.83 42.96
C LEU A 109 -8.22 -2.19 43.68
N GLU A 110 -8.47 -2.18 44.98
CA GLU A 110 -9.00 -3.36 45.68
C GLU A 110 -10.53 -3.41 45.51
N ALA A 111 -10.99 -3.82 44.33
CA ALA A 111 -12.28 -4.51 44.11
C ALA A 111 -12.57 -4.65 42.61
N SER A 112 -12.00 -5.69 41.97
CA SER A 112 -12.57 -6.41 40.80
C SER A 112 -11.56 -7.30 40.05
N VAL A 113 -10.32 -7.48 40.53
CA VAL A 113 -9.36 -8.36 39.85
C VAL A 113 -9.52 -9.80 40.34
N ARG A 114 -10.57 -10.48 39.86
CA ARG A 114 -10.59 -11.95 39.81
C ARG A 114 -10.87 -12.55 38.44
N ASP A 115 -11.22 -11.77 37.43
CA ASP A 115 -11.38 -12.27 36.05
C ASP A 115 -10.94 -11.23 35.00
N LEU A 116 -9.66 -10.85 35.02
CA LEU A 116 -9.06 -10.13 33.89
C LEU A 116 -7.73 -10.80 33.51
N PRO A 117 -7.61 -11.34 32.28
CA PRO A 117 -6.36 -11.92 31.82
C PRO A 117 -5.27 -10.84 31.79
N THR A 118 -4.14 -11.16 32.40
CA THR A 118 -2.97 -10.29 32.50
C THR A 118 -2.44 -9.90 31.13
N TYR A 119 -2.13 -8.61 30.98
CA TYR A 119 -1.56 -7.93 29.80
C TYR A 119 -0.16 -8.43 29.35
N ALA A 120 0.21 -9.65 29.74
CA ALA A 120 1.43 -10.36 29.35
C ALA A 120 1.15 -11.50 28.34
N GLN A 121 -0.05 -11.54 27.76
CA GLN A 121 -0.48 -12.55 26.76
C GLN A 121 -0.94 -11.97 25.42
N VAL A 122 -0.76 -10.67 25.15
CA VAL A 122 -1.13 -10.04 23.85
C VAL A 122 0.06 -9.32 23.20
N ALA A 123 1.25 -9.89 23.36
CA ALA A 123 2.27 -9.81 22.32
C ALA A 123 2.25 -11.16 21.60
N GLU A 124 1.12 -11.49 20.97
CA GLU A 124 1.13 -12.51 19.93
C GLU A 124 2.05 -11.98 18.82
N THR A 125 3.15 -12.69 18.61
CA THR A 125 4.12 -12.42 17.54
C THR A 125 3.38 -12.25 16.22
N MET A 126 3.53 -11.09 15.60
CA MET A 126 3.37 -10.91 14.15
C MET A 126 4.08 -12.07 13.44
N THR A 127 3.34 -12.89 12.70
CA THR A 127 3.84 -14.18 12.23
C THR A 127 3.69 -14.34 10.72
N LEU A 128 4.84 -14.33 10.04
CA LEU A 128 5.00 -15.00 8.76
C LEU A 128 4.82 -16.51 8.94
N LEU A 129 3.70 -17.06 8.47
CA LEU A 129 3.34 -18.47 8.60
C LEU A 129 4.02 -19.35 7.54
N PHE A 130 4.16 -18.81 6.32
CA PHE A 130 4.74 -19.47 5.17
C PHE A 130 5.29 -18.45 4.17
N ALA A 131 6.42 -18.75 3.54
CA ALA A 131 6.98 -17.97 2.43
C ALA A 131 7.76 -18.90 1.49
N GLU A 132 7.38 -18.92 0.22
CA GLU A 132 8.09 -19.64 -0.84
C GLU A 132 7.99 -18.82 -2.13
N GLY A 133 9.13 -18.50 -2.77
CA GLY A 133 9.12 -17.80 -4.06
C GLY A 133 10.48 -17.26 -4.48
N SER A 134 10.66 -17.07 -5.79
CA SER A 134 11.81 -16.43 -6.41
C SER A 134 11.48 -16.04 -7.86
N LYS A 135 12.38 -15.31 -8.54
CA LYS A 135 12.22 -14.95 -9.96
C LYS A 135 12.02 -16.15 -10.89
N THR A 136 12.55 -17.32 -10.51
CA THR A 136 12.55 -18.53 -11.34
C THR A 136 11.65 -19.64 -10.78
N THR A 137 11.09 -19.47 -9.59
CA THR A 137 10.15 -20.43 -9.00
C THR A 137 8.88 -20.50 -9.85
N GLU A 138 8.34 -21.70 -10.03
CA GLU A 138 7.02 -21.94 -10.63
C GLU A 138 6.23 -22.92 -9.75
N LEU A 139 5.34 -22.39 -8.93
CA LEU A 139 4.52 -23.20 -8.03
C LEU A 139 3.32 -23.77 -8.78
N SER A 140 3.19 -25.10 -8.77
CA SER A 140 2.04 -25.80 -9.34
C SER A 140 0.80 -25.65 -8.47
N ASP A 141 -0.38 -25.77 -9.08
CA ASP A 141 -1.65 -25.72 -8.36
C ASP A 141 -1.76 -26.84 -7.28
N ALA A 142 -1.15 -28.00 -7.53
CA ALA A 142 -1.04 -29.08 -6.53
C ALA A 142 -0.23 -28.65 -5.29
N ARG A 143 0.90 -27.96 -5.50
CA ARG A 143 1.71 -27.41 -4.40
C ARG A 143 0.95 -26.32 -3.63
N LEU A 144 0.19 -25.47 -4.32
CA LEU A 144 -0.67 -24.47 -3.69
C LEU A 144 -1.72 -25.09 -2.77
N ARG A 145 -2.36 -26.18 -3.20
CA ARG A 145 -3.33 -26.93 -2.38
C ARG A 145 -2.71 -27.46 -1.10
N GLU A 146 -1.51 -28.03 -1.19
CA GLU A 146 -0.76 -28.52 -0.02
C GLU A 146 -0.44 -27.39 0.95
N ILE A 147 0.07 -26.26 0.45
CA ILE A 147 0.43 -25.09 1.26
C ILE A 147 -0.79 -24.56 2.03
N VAL A 148 -1.93 -24.40 1.36
CA VAL A 148 -3.18 -23.92 2.01
C VAL A 148 -3.61 -24.89 3.11
N ARG A 149 -3.66 -26.20 2.79
CA ARG A 149 -4.04 -27.24 3.74
C ARG A 149 -3.12 -27.27 4.97
N GLU A 150 -1.81 -27.26 4.76
CA GLU A 150 -0.80 -27.31 5.83
C GLU A 150 -0.87 -26.06 6.71
N THR A 151 -1.09 -24.89 6.11
CA THR A 151 -1.22 -23.62 6.84
C THR A 151 -2.47 -23.61 7.72
N LEU A 152 -3.62 -24.00 7.18
CA LEU A 152 -4.88 -24.07 7.95
C LEU A 152 -4.77 -25.11 9.08
N GLN A 153 -4.18 -26.27 8.82
CA GLN A 153 -3.92 -27.28 9.85
C GLN A 153 -3.00 -26.77 10.96
N LYS A 154 -1.94 -26.04 10.60
CA LYS A 154 -1.02 -25.43 11.56
C LYS A 154 -1.74 -24.40 12.43
N LEU A 155 -2.58 -23.55 11.85
CA LEU A 155 -3.38 -22.56 12.58
C LEU A 155 -4.34 -23.21 13.58
N GLU A 156 -5.09 -24.23 13.17
CA GLU A 156 -5.98 -24.96 14.08
C GLU A 156 -5.22 -25.68 15.19
N THR A 157 -4.03 -26.20 14.89
CA THR A 157 -3.15 -26.83 15.90
C THR A 157 -2.65 -25.80 16.92
N GLN A 158 -2.25 -24.62 16.47
CA GLN A 158 -1.78 -23.53 17.33
C GLN A 158 -2.91 -22.99 18.22
N ARG A 159 -4.12 -22.83 17.65
CA ARG A 159 -5.31 -22.39 18.38
C ARG A 159 -5.87 -23.47 19.33
N GLY A 160 -5.60 -24.74 19.05
CA GLY A 160 -6.10 -25.88 19.82
C GLY A 160 -7.56 -26.25 19.55
N THR A 161 -8.20 -25.62 18.55
CA THR A 161 -9.57 -25.92 18.11
C THR A 161 -9.69 -25.73 16.60
N LYS A 162 -10.67 -26.42 16.00
CA LYS A 162 -11.07 -26.24 14.62
C LYS A 162 -11.78 -24.90 14.42
N PHE A 163 -11.72 -24.37 13.20
CA PHE A 163 -12.52 -23.20 12.83
C PHE A 163 -13.99 -23.58 12.68
N GLU A 164 -14.89 -22.72 13.14
CA GLU A 164 -16.33 -22.99 13.10
C GLU A 164 -17.08 -22.06 12.13
N ARG A 165 -16.51 -20.89 11.81
CA ARG A 165 -17.14 -19.89 10.95
C ARG A 165 -16.08 -19.02 10.26
N ALA A 166 -15.75 -19.36 9.03
CA ALA A 166 -14.77 -18.66 8.20
C ALA A 166 -15.45 -17.81 7.11
N VAL A 167 -14.81 -16.70 6.77
CA VAL A 167 -15.08 -15.92 5.56
C VAL A 167 -13.84 -15.86 4.68
N ILE A 168 -14.01 -16.04 3.38
CA ILE A 168 -12.96 -15.84 2.38
C ILE A 168 -13.18 -14.48 1.72
N VAL A 169 -12.14 -13.65 1.68
CA VAL A 169 -12.14 -12.32 1.04
C VAL A 169 -11.17 -12.34 -0.15
N PRO A 170 -11.59 -12.90 -1.31
CA PRO A 170 -10.78 -12.91 -2.53
C PRO A 170 -10.92 -11.58 -3.29
N PRO A 171 -10.10 -11.29 -4.31
CA PRO A 171 -10.39 -10.21 -5.24
C PRO A 171 -11.56 -10.61 -6.17
N ASP A 172 -12.04 -9.64 -6.94
CA ASP A 172 -13.06 -9.84 -7.96
C ASP A 172 -12.51 -10.44 -9.27
N PHE A 173 -13.40 -10.57 -10.27
CA PHE A 173 -13.04 -11.15 -11.58
C PHE A 173 -11.95 -10.37 -12.34
N THR A 174 -11.76 -9.07 -12.06
CA THR A 174 -10.68 -8.27 -12.67
C THR A 174 -9.28 -8.76 -12.28
N ARG A 175 -9.20 -9.71 -11.34
CA ARG A 175 -7.98 -10.41 -10.92
C ARG A 175 -8.08 -11.92 -11.15
N PHE A 176 -8.78 -12.35 -12.20
CA PHE A 176 -8.93 -13.77 -12.55
C PHE A 176 -7.59 -14.55 -12.58
N HIS A 177 -6.52 -13.96 -13.12
CA HIS A 177 -5.20 -14.60 -13.23
C HIS A 177 -4.37 -14.59 -11.93
N SER A 178 -4.89 -14.05 -10.83
CA SER A 178 -4.20 -13.96 -9.54
C SER A 178 -4.00 -15.29 -8.82
N LYS A 179 -4.57 -16.40 -9.31
CA LYS A 179 -4.71 -17.68 -8.59
C LYS A 179 -5.53 -17.61 -7.31
N SER A 180 -6.14 -16.47 -6.98
CA SER A 180 -6.95 -16.32 -5.77
C SER A 180 -8.21 -17.18 -5.79
N GLY A 181 -8.82 -17.38 -6.95
CA GLY A 181 -9.96 -18.28 -7.10
C GLY A 181 -9.61 -19.76 -6.85
N VAL A 182 -8.42 -20.20 -7.29
CA VAL A 182 -7.88 -21.53 -7.03
C VAL A 182 -7.57 -21.71 -5.54
N LEU A 183 -6.91 -20.73 -4.92
CA LEU A 183 -6.64 -20.76 -3.47
C LEU A 183 -7.92 -20.74 -2.62
N SER A 184 -8.94 -20.00 -3.06
CA SER A 184 -10.27 -19.99 -2.41
C SER A 184 -10.92 -21.37 -2.46
N GLN A 185 -10.81 -22.09 -3.59
CA GLN A 185 -11.29 -23.46 -3.71
C GLN A 185 -10.57 -24.40 -2.74
N TYR A 186 -9.25 -24.27 -2.57
CA TYR A 186 -8.50 -25.11 -1.63
C TYR A 186 -8.79 -24.78 -0.16
N ALA A 187 -9.02 -23.50 0.16
CA ALA A 187 -9.48 -23.11 1.48
C ALA A 187 -10.88 -23.67 1.77
N TYR A 188 -11.80 -23.57 0.80
CA TYR A 188 -13.14 -24.14 0.89
C TYR A 188 -13.12 -25.67 0.96
N GLU A 189 -12.25 -26.34 0.22
CA GLU A 189 -12.10 -27.80 0.28
C GLU A 189 -11.70 -28.28 1.69
N TYR A 190 -10.80 -27.54 2.36
CA TYR A 190 -10.35 -27.85 3.70
C TYR A 190 -11.40 -27.53 4.78
N LEU A 191 -12.00 -26.34 4.70
CA LEU A 191 -12.92 -25.82 5.72
C LEU A 191 -14.38 -26.24 5.50
N GLN A 192 -14.75 -26.61 4.28
CA GLN A 192 -16.08 -27.08 3.89
C GLN A 192 -17.22 -26.16 4.36
N ASP A 193 -18.20 -26.70 5.09
CA ASP A 193 -19.38 -26.01 5.62
C ASP A 193 -19.03 -24.91 6.62
N LYS A 194 -17.78 -24.86 7.10
CA LYS A 194 -17.29 -23.78 7.96
C LYS A 194 -17.07 -22.49 7.19
N VAL A 195 -16.91 -22.52 5.86
CA VAL A 195 -16.92 -21.29 5.05
C VAL A 195 -18.36 -20.85 4.86
N THR A 196 -18.80 -19.91 5.68
CA THR A 196 -20.19 -19.44 5.63
C THR A 196 -20.39 -18.32 4.63
N ASP A 197 -19.31 -17.65 4.23
CA ASP A 197 -19.34 -16.48 3.39
C ASP A 197 -18.10 -16.39 2.49
N VAL A 198 -18.29 -16.00 1.24
CA VAL A 198 -17.25 -15.53 0.34
C VAL A 198 -17.60 -14.09 -0.04
N LEU A 199 -16.75 -13.13 0.31
CA LEU A 199 -16.95 -11.71 0.07
C LEU A 199 -15.88 -11.20 -0.91
N PRO A 200 -16.13 -11.26 -2.23
CA PRO A 200 -15.23 -10.64 -3.20
C PRO A 200 -15.01 -9.15 -2.87
N ALA A 201 -13.74 -8.76 -2.85
CA ALA A 201 -13.27 -7.44 -2.48
C ALA A 201 -13.41 -6.47 -3.67
N LEU A 202 -14.66 -6.12 -4.01
CA LEU A 202 -15.03 -5.33 -5.19
C LEU A 202 -14.48 -3.90 -5.18
N GLY A 203 -14.33 -3.30 -4.00
CA GLY A 203 -14.21 -1.86 -3.86
C GLY A 203 -15.40 -1.16 -4.50
N THR A 204 -15.16 -0.40 -5.58
CA THR A 204 -16.21 0.34 -6.29
C THR A 204 -16.76 -0.38 -7.53
N HIS A 205 -16.26 -1.58 -7.84
CA HIS A 205 -16.62 -2.32 -9.04
C HIS A 205 -18.04 -2.92 -8.97
N ASP A 206 -18.55 -3.31 -10.12
CA ASP A 206 -19.83 -4.01 -10.24
C ASP A 206 -19.78 -5.41 -9.60
N ALA A 207 -20.95 -5.91 -9.24
CA ALA A 207 -21.08 -7.27 -8.73
C ALA A 207 -20.67 -8.29 -9.79
N MET A 208 -19.97 -9.34 -9.36
CA MET A 208 -19.60 -10.45 -10.25
C MET A 208 -20.85 -11.19 -10.71
N THR A 209 -20.90 -11.50 -12.00
CA THR A 209 -21.92 -12.36 -12.60
C THR A 209 -21.76 -13.81 -12.17
N ASP A 210 -22.84 -14.57 -12.32
CA ASP A 210 -22.87 -16.00 -12.02
C ASP A 210 -21.84 -16.79 -12.84
N GLU A 211 -21.62 -16.39 -14.10
CA GLU A 211 -20.63 -16.96 -15.00
C GLU A 211 -19.20 -16.63 -14.56
N GLU A 212 -18.94 -15.39 -14.14
CA GLU A 212 -17.63 -14.97 -13.61
C GLU A 212 -17.30 -15.69 -12.30
N ILE A 213 -18.29 -15.86 -11.41
CA ILE A 213 -18.14 -16.62 -10.16
C ILE A 213 -17.77 -18.06 -10.47
N THR A 214 -18.53 -18.75 -11.33
CA THR A 214 -18.24 -20.14 -11.71
C THR A 214 -16.86 -20.25 -12.36
N LYS A 215 -16.50 -19.33 -13.26
CA LYS A 215 -15.23 -19.37 -13.96
C LYS A 215 -14.03 -19.16 -13.00
N MET A 216 -14.15 -18.25 -12.04
CA MET A 216 -13.05 -17.92 -11.11
C MET A 216 -12.94 -18.90 -9.94
N PHE A 217 -14.07 -19.30 -9.36
CA PHE A 217 -14.14 -20.02 -8.09
C PHE A 217 -14.61 -21.47 -8.22
N GLY A 218 -14.91 -21.95 -9.43
CA GLY A 218 -15.28 -23.35 -9.66
C GLY A 218 -16.58 -23.74 -8.95
N ASP A 219 -16.52 -24.80 -8.16
CA ASP A 219 -17.68 -25.46 -7.54
C ASP A 219 -18.04 -24.92 -6.14
N ILE A 220 -17.44 -23.80 -5.70
CA ILE A 220 -17.88 -23.16 -4.44
C ILE A 220 -19.36 -22.76 -4.59
N PRO A 221 -20.23 -23.12 -3.63
CA PRO A 221 -21.66 -22.81 -3.72
C PRO A 221 -21.93 -21.32 -3.91
N LYS A 222 -22.78 -20.97 -4.88
CA LYS A 222 -23.04 -19.56 -5.22
C LYS A 222 -23.80 -18.82 -4.12
N ASP A 223 -24.58 -19.52 -3.31
CA ASP A 223 -25.43 -18.96 -2.24
C ASP A 223 -24.64 -18.42 -1.03
N ILE A 224 -23.35 -18.78 -0.91
CA ILE A 224 -22.45 -18.20 0.10
C ILE A 224 -21.67 -16.98 -0.42
N PHE A 225 -21.78 -16.61 -1.70
CA PHE A 225 -21.20 -15.38 -2.21
C PHE A 225 -22.00 -14.16 -1.76
N ARG A 226 -21.28 -13.12 -1.32
CA ARG A 226 -21.84 -11.87 -0.81
C ARG A 226 -21.41 -10.73 -1.70
N VAL A 227 -22.35 -9.87 -2.08
CA VAL A 227 -22.07 -8.67 -2.87
C VAL A 227 -21.73 -7.53 -1.93
N HIS A 228 -20.53 -6.96 -2.07
CA HIS A 228 -20.11 -5.82 -1.29
C HIS A 228 -20.80 -4.53 -1.77
N ASP A 229 -21.60 -3.90 -0.90
CA ASP A 229 -22.18 -2.57 -1.15
C ASP A 229 -21.37 -1.49 -0.41
N TRP A 230 -20.41 -0.91 -1.12
CA TRP A 230 -19.51 0.14 -0.63
C TRP A 230 -20.22 1.46 -0.26
N ARG A 231 -21.50 1.62 -0.60
CA ARG A 231 -22.29 2.82 -0.27
C ARG A 231 -23.09 2.63 1.01
N ASN A 232 -23.74 1.49 1.19
CA ASN A 232 -24.73 1.30 2.26
C ASN A 232 -24.36 0.23 3.28
N ASP A 233 -23.44 -0.68 2.94
CA ASP A 233 -23.12 -1.86 3.75
C ASP A 233 -21.71 -1.79 4.36
N VAL A 234 -21.40 -0.64 4.96
CA VAL A 234 -20.12 -0.39 5.62
C VAL A 234 -20.31 0.22 7.01
N VAL A 235 -19.31 0.03 7.86
CA VAL A 235 -19.20 0.62 9.19
C VAL A 235 -17.85 1.29 9.34
N THR A 236 -17.84 2.49 9.93
CA THR A 236 -16.59 3.19 10.30
C THR A 236 -16.13 2.67 11.65
N ILE A 237 -15.02 1.92 11.67
CA ILE A 237 -14.48 1.26 12.86
C ILE A 237 -13.44 2.10 13.61
N GLY A 238 -13.02 3.22 13.01
CA GLY A 238 -12.06 4.13 13.59
C GLY A 238 -11.75 5.29 12.65
N GLN A 239 -10.91 6.21 13.11
CA GLN A 239 -10.37 7.31 12.31
C GLN A 239 -8.87 7.38 12.51
N VAL A 240 -8.12 7.39 11.40
CA VAL A 240 -6.69 7.67 11.43
C VAL A 240 -6.51 9.18 11.68
N PRO A 241 -5.67 9.60 12.65
CA PRO A 241 -5.54 11.01 13.01
C PRO A 241 -5.10 11.90 11.84
N ALA A 242 -5.64 13.12 11.80
CA ALA A 242 -5.35 14.10 10.75
C ALA A 242 -3.86 14.46 10.67
N GLU A 243 -3.14 14.40 11.79
CA GLU A 243 -1.69 14.62 11.87
C GLU A 243 -0.92 13.63 11.01
N LEU A 244 -1.34 12.36 11.02
CA LEU A 244 -0.72 11.29 10.25
C LEU A 244 -1.02 11.46 8.75
N ILE A 245 -2.23 11.93 8.41
CA ILE A 245 -2.59 12.30 7.04
C ILE A 245 -1.82 13.53 6.56
N ARG A 246 -1.59 14.50 7.44
CA ARG A 246 -0.81 15.71 7.15
C ARG A 246 0.64 15.38 6.87
N GLU A 247 1.26 14.54 7.69
CA GLU A 247 2.60 14.04 7.42
C GLU A 247 2.63 13.27 6.09
N ALA A 248 1.65 12.39 5.88
CA ALA A 248 1.56 11.55 4.69
C ALA A 248 1.37 12.32 3.38
N SER A 249 0.83 13.54 3.44
CA SER A 249 0.50 14.37 2.27
C SER A 249 1.46 15.56 2.10
N ASP A 250 2.59 15.58 2.81
CA ASP A 250 3.53 16.72 2.87
C ASP A 250 2.83 18.04 3.26
N GLY A 251 1.88 17.98 4.20
CA GLY A 251 1.15 19.14 4.70
C GLY A 251 -0.07 19.55 3.88
N LYS A 252 -0.36 18.88 2.76
CA LYS A 252 -1.41 19.31 1.80
C LYS A 252 -2.83 18.89 2.22
N VAL A 253 -2.97 17.90 3.08
CA VAL A 253 -4.25 17.37 3.57
C VAL A 253 -4.21 17.27 5.09
N ASN A 254 -5.19 17.80 5.81
CA ASN A 254 -5.23 17.80 7.28
C ASN A 254 -6.61 17.39 7.81
N GLU A 255 -7.13 16.28 7.30
CA GLU A 255 -8.41 15.72 7.72
C GLU A 255 -8.23 14.26 8.15
N PRO A 256 -8.97 13.77 9.14
CA PRO A 256 -8.86 12.38 9.59
C PRO A 256 -9.36 11.42 8.50
N TRP A 257 -8.69 10.27 8.35
CA TRP A 257 -9.11 9.26 7.38
C TRP A 257 -10.06 8.23 8.02
N PRO A 258 -11.27 8.02 7.45
CA PRO A 258 -12.26 7.11 8.03
C PRO A 258 -11.94 5.65 7.68
N ALA A 259 -11.64 4.84 8.69
CA ALA A 259 -11.43 3.41 8.52
C ALA A 259 -12.79 2.71 8.35
N GLN A 260 -13.21 2.52 7.10
CA GLN A 260 -14.47 1.86 6.74
C GLN A 260 -14.21 0.43 6.25
N ILE A 261 -15.02 -0.51 6.72
CA ILE A 261 -15.04 -1.91 6.25
C ILE A 261 -16.48 -2.43 6.18
N ASN A 262 -16.68 -3.54 5.49
CA ASN A 262 -17.99 -4.17 5.34
C ASN A 262 -18.53 -4.71 6.67
N LYS A 263 -19.83 -4.54 6.92
CA LYS A 263 -20.49 -4.96 8.18
C LYS A 263 -20.38 -6.47 8.41
N LEU A 264 -20.42 -7.29 7.35
CA LEU A 264 -20.26 -8.74 7.47
C LEU A 264 -18.93 -9.10 8.12
N LEU A 265 -17.83 -8.45 7.74
CA LEU A 265 -16.52 -8.72 8.34
C LEU A 265 -16.45 -8.23 9.79
N TRP A 266 -17.07 -7.09 10.10
CA TRP A 266 -16.98 -6.49 11.43
C TRP A 266 -17.90 -7.12 12.47
N GLU A 267 -19.10 -7.55 12.06
CA GLU A 267 -20.20 -7.98 12.92
C GLU A 267 -20.60 -9.44 12.69
N GLY A 268 -20.11 -10.09 11.63
CA GLY A 268 -20.52 -11.44 11.21
C GLY A 268 -20.00 -12.59 12.08
N GLY A 269 -19.18 -12.28 13.10
CA GLY A 269 -18.76 -13.26 14.10
C GLY A 269 -17.86 -14.38 13.57
N HIS A 270 -17.12 -14.12 12.48
CA HIS A 270 -16.20 -15.09 11.91
C HIS A 270 -15.00 -15.32 12.84
N ASP A 271 -14.64 -16.58 13.01
CA ASP A 271 -13.46 -16.99 13.77
C ASP A 271 -12.22 -17.24 12.89
N LEU A 272 -12.37 -16.98 11.57
CA LEU A 272 -11.30 -16.86 10.58
C LEU A 272 -11.71 -15.91 9.45
N VAL A 273 -10.84 -14.96 9.10
CA VAL A 273 -10.96 -14.13 7.90
C VAL A 273 -9.76 -14.43 7.00
N LEU A 274 -9.99 -15.09 5.85
CA LEU A 274 -8.94 -15.39 4.86
C LEU A 274 -8.94 -14.32 3.76
N SER A 275 -8.05 -13.34 3.86
CA SER A 275 -7.84 -12.37 2.79
C SER A 275 -6.87 -12.93 1.75
N ILE A 276 -7.40 -13.39 0.63
CA ILE A 276 -6.63 -13.99 -0.46
C ILE A 276 -6.45 -12.94 -1.57
N GLY A 277 -5.26 -12.80 -2.13
CA GLY A 277 -5.04 -11.88 -3.24
C GLY A 277 -3.66 -11.94 -3.88
N GLN A 278 -3.47 -11.17 -4.95
CA GLN A 278 -2.18 -11.00 -5.62
C GLN A 278 -1.51 -9.68 -5.22
N VAL A 279 -0.22 -9.75 -4.88
CA VAL A 279 0.64 -8.57 -4.81
C VAL A 279 1.19 -8.27 -6.20
N VAL A 280 0.92 -7.06 -6.68
CA VAL A 280 1.25 -6.56 -8.02
C VAL A 280 1.36 -5.02 -7.95
N PRO A 281 2.18 -4.37 -8.80
CA PRO A 281 2.30 -2.93 -8.80
C PRO A 281 0.96 -2.23 -9.00
N HIS A 282 0.72 -1.18 -8.23
CA HIS A 282 -0.55 -0.45 -8.19
C HIS A 282 -0.31 1.05 -8.20
N GLU A 283 -1.00 1.76 -9.06
CA GLU A 283 -0.80 3.19 -9.31
C GLU A 283 -1.20 4.08 -8.13
N VAL A 284 -2.25 3.71 -7.40
CA VAL A 284 -2.72 4.46 -6.21
C VAL A 284 -2.08 4.01 -4.91
N MET A 285 -1.72 2.73 -4.76
CA MET A 285 -1.33 2.13 -3.47
C MET A 285 0.14 1.69 -3.44
N GLY A 286 0.87 1.94 -4.52
CA GLY A 286 2.22 1.42 -4.75
C GLY A 286 2.23 -0.06 -5.11
N MET A 287 1.73 -0.90 -4.22
CA MET A 287 1.49 -2.33 -4.45
C MET A 287 0.08 -2.71 -3.99
N ALA A 288 -0.58 -3.62 -4.71
CA ALA A 288 -1.93 -4.09 -4.39
C ALA A 288 -1.94 -5.07 -3.18
N ASN A 289 -3.15 -5.46 -2.75
CA ASN A 289 -3.43 -6.46 -1.70
C ASN A 289 -3.09 -6.04 -0.24
N PHE A 290 -3.12 -7.01 0.68
CA PHE A 290 -3.00 -6.88 2.14
C PHE A 290 -4.11 -5.97 2.70
N ASN A 291 -3.79 -5.01 3.57
CA ASN A 291 -4.73 -4.03 4.12
C ASN A 291 -5.58 -3.30 3.06
N LYS A 292 -5.11 -3.17 1.81
CA LYS A 292 -5.94 -2.64 0.70
C LYS A 292 -7.17 -3.52 0.47
N ASN A 293 -7.02 -4.84 0.51
CA ASN A 293 -8.11 -5.78 0.26
C ASN A 293 -9.24 -5.59 1.28
N ILE A 294 -8.89 -5.26 2.52
CA ILE A 294 -9.85 -4.99 3.59
C ILE A 294 -10.42 -3.57 3.50
N PHE A 295 -9.57 -2.54 3.63
CA PHE A 295 -10.04 -1.15 3.76
C PHE A 295 -10.48 -0.47 2.48
N VAL A 296 -10.11 -1.02 1.31
CA VAL A 296 -10.52 -0.51 0.01
C VAL A 296 -11.43 -1.52 -0.67
N GLY A 297 -11.00 -2.78 -0.74
CA GLY A 297 -11.77 -3.83 -1.41
C GLY A 297 -13.09 -4.17 -0.71
N THR A 298 -13.16 -4.04 0.63
CA THR A 298 -14.40 -4.13 1.40
C THR A 298 -14.77 -2.80 2.08
N GLY A 299 -14.18 -1.70 1.60
CA GLY A 299 -14.26 -0.38 2.21
C GLY A 299 -15.46 0.46 1.78
N GLY A 300 -15.63 1.61 2.42
CA GLY A 300 -16.70 2.56 2.12
C GLY A 300 -16.30 3.68 1.18
N SER A 301 -17.30 4.35 0.60
CA SER A 301 -17.12 5.47 -0.34
C SER A 301 -16.15 6.55 0.16
N GLU A 302 -16.25 6.94 1.44
CA GLU A 302 -15.45 8.02 2.00
C GLU A 302 -13.98 7.60 2.11
N GLY A 303 -13.73 6.43 2.72
CA GLY A 303 -12.39 5.88 2.86
C GLY A 303 -11.72 5.63 1.51
N ILE A 304 -12.45 5.09 0.53
CA ILE A 304 -11.94 4.84 -0.83
C ILE A 304 -11.59 6.16 -1.53
N ASN A 305 -12.55 7.08 -1.64
CA ASN A 305 -12.35 8.35 -2.36
C ASN A 305 -11.24 9.19 -1.72
N PHE A 306 -11.19 9.21 -0.38
CA PHE A 306 -10.16 9.96 0.33
C PHE A 306 -8.77 9.35 0.15
N SER A 307 -8.68 8.01 0.12
CA SER A 307 -7.42 7.31 -0.19
C SER A 307 -6.89 7.67 -1.58
N HIS A 308 -7.77 7.67 -2.59
CA HIS A 308 -7.40 8.10 -3.95
C HIS A 308 -6.86 9.53 -3.97
N PHE A 309 -7.53 10.44 -3.26
CA PHE A 309 -7.12 11.84 -3.21
C PHE A 309 -5.77 12.02 -2.48
N ILE A 310 -5.56 11.38 -1.33
CA ILE A 310 -4.28 11.42 -0.61
C ILE A 310 -3.16 10.91 -1.52
N GLY A 311 -3.38 9.78 -2.21
CA GLY A 311 -2.40 9.21 -3.12
C GLY A 311 -2.07 10.14 -4.30
N ALA A 312 -3.09 10.78 -4.89
CA ALA A 312 -2.90 11.77 -5.95
C ALA A 312 -2.05 12.95 -5.48
N VAL A 313 -2.34 13.50 -4.31
CA VAL A 313 -1.67 14.68 -3.74
C VAL A 313 -0.23 14.40 -3.32
N TYR A 314 0.06 13.18 -2.86
CA TYR A 314 1.44 12.75 -2.54
C TYR A 314 2.29 12.57 -3.80
N GLY A 315 1.68 12.11 -4.90
CA GLY A 315 2.27 12.02 -6.23
C GLY A 315 2.54 10.59 -6.68
N MET A 316 1.98 10.22 -7.84
CA MET A 316 2.01 8.85 -8.37
C MET A 316 3.43 8.29 -8.55
N GLU A 317 4.37 9.10 -9.00
CA GLU A 317 5.77 8.69 -9.23
C GLU A 317 6.50 8.33 -7.95
N ARG A 318 6.05 8.89 -6.81
CA ARG A 318 6.54 8.58 -5.48
C ARG A 318 5.85 7.36 -4.86
N MET A 319 4.70 6.94 -5.38
CA MET A 319 3.97 5.78 -4.85
C MET A 319 4.21 4.50 -5.62
N MET A 320 4.16 4.58 -6.94
CA MET A 320 4.07 3.42 -7.83
C MET A 320 5.19 2.41 -7.59
N GLY A 321 4.84 1.15 -7.35
CA GLY A 321 5.79 0.07 -7.07
C GLY A 321 6.44 0.10 -5.70
N ARG A 322 6.05 1.03 -4.81
CA ARG A 322 6.60 1.11 -3.45
C ARG A 322 5.66 0.48 -2.45
N ALA A 323 6.13 -0.59 -1.83
CA ALA A 323 5.41 -1.28 -0.76
C ALA A 323 5.22 -0.38 0.46
N ASP A 324 6.25 0.39 0.83
CA ASP A 324 6.16 1.44 1.84
C ASP A 324 5.89 2.80 1.18
N ASN A 325 4.74 3.36 1.49
CA ASN A 325 4.32 4.70 1.09
C ASN A 325 3.32 5.25 2.11
N PRO A 326 3.04 6.57 2.10
CA PRO A 326 2.22 7.14 3.17
C PRO A 326 0.80 6.60 3.26
N LEU A 327 0.17 6.31 2.11
CA LEU A 327 -1.16 5.71 2.10
C LEU A 327 -1.13 4.29 2.68
N ARG A 328 -0.04 3.54 2.45
CA ARG A 328 0.15 2.25 3.10
C ARG A 328 0.30 2.38 4.61
N ARG A 329 1.06 3.36 5.09
CA ARG A 329 1.20 3.63 6.53
C ARG A 329 -0.14 3.99 7.18
N ILE A 330 -1.01 4.71 6.48
CA ILE A 330 -2.38 5.02 6.93
C ILE A 330 -3.20 3.73 7.08
N LEU A 331 -3.19 2.85 6.08
CA LEU A 331 -3.90 1.57 6.14
C LEU A 331 -3.33 0.63 7.20
N ASN A 332 -2.00 0.60 7.36
CA ASN A 332 -1.33 -0.20 8.39
C ASN A 332 -1.67 0.33 9.79
N TYR A 333 -1.69 1.65 9.99
CA TYR A 333 -2.18 2.24 11.24
C TYR A 333 -3.60 1.78 11.54
N ALA A 334 -4.52 1.87 10.57
CA ALA A 334 -5.90 1.45 10.76
C ALA A 334 -6.01 -0.05 11.09
N SER A 335 -5.19 -0.88 10.45
CA SER A 335 -5.11 -2.31 10.73
C SER A 335 -4.66 -2.58 12.18
N THR A 336 -3.52 -2.02 12.57
CA THR A 336 -2.93 -2.19 13.91
C THR A 336 -3.81 -1.64 15.02
N HIS A 337 -4.61 -0.59 14.76
CA HIS A 337 -5.41 0.09 15.79
C HIS A 337 -6.87 -0.34 15.84
N PHE A 338 -7.45 -0.86 14.75
CA PHE A 338 -8.89 -1.12 14.68
C PHE A 338 -9.26 -2.57 14.30
N LEU A 339 -8.34 -3.38 13.75
CA LEU A 339 -8.66 -4.75 13.30
C LEU A 339 -8.26 -5.86 14.29
N GLN A 340 -7.81 -5.55 15.50
CA GLN A 340 -7.24 -6.56 16.42
C GLN A 340 -8.23 -7.65 16.85
N LYS A 341 -9.55 -7.38 16.73
CA LYS A 341 -10.57 -8.38 17.01
C LYS A 341 -10.82 -9.35 15.84
N LEU A 342 -10.34 -9.04 14.64
CA LEU A 342 -10.55 -9.88 13.46
C LEU A 342 -9.42 -10.93 13.35
N PRO A 343 -9.74 -12.23 13.27
CA PRO A 343 -8.76 -13.30 13.08
C PRO A 343 -8.31 -13.36 11.62
N LEU A 344 -7.58 -12.32 11.19
CA LEU A 344 -7.24 -12.07 9.80
C LEU A 344 -5.93 -12.76 9.39
N ILE A 345 -6.00 -13.58 8.35
CA ILE A 345 -4.85 -14.22 7.71
C ILE A 345 -4.81 -13.83 6.24
N TYR A 346 -3.66 -13.36 5.79
CA TYR A 346 -3.41 -13.03 4.40
C TYR A 346 -2.79 -14.21 3.66
N ILE A 347 -3.30 -14.53 2.47
CA ILE A 347 -2.66 -15.44 1.51
C ILE A 347 -2.34 -14.64 0.26
N GLN A 348 -1.06 -14.38 0.03
CA GLN A 348 -0.58 -13.44 -0.97
C GLN A 348 0.22 -14.15 -2.05
N THR A 349 -0.25 -14.10 -3.29
CA THR A 349 0.46 -14.65 -4.45
C THR A 349 1.24 -13.57 -5.18
N VAL A 350 2.37 -13.95 -5.77
CA VAL A 350 3.04 -13.18 -6.82
C VAL A 350 2.95 -14.00 -8.12
N ILE A 351 2.36 -13.41 -9.16
CA ILE A 351 2.22 -14.03 -10.48
C ILE A 351 3.17 -13.32 -11.44
N GLY A 352 3.95 -14.07 -12.21
CA GLY A 352 4.86 -13.54 -13.23
C GLY A 352 4.75 -14.33 -14.53
N ARG A 353 5.55 -13.98 -15.54
CA ARG A 353 5.65 -14.75 -16.79
C ARG A 353 6.69 -15.86 -16.64
N GLY A 354 6.35 -17.08 -17.03
CA GLY A 354 7.23 -18.24 -17.17
C GLY A 354 8.09 -18.17 -18.44
N GLU A 355 8.97 -19.15 -18.64
CA GLU A 355 9.89 -19.19 -19.80
C GLU A 355 9.15 -19.20 -21.15
N ASN A 356 7.99 -19.85 -21.21
CA ASN A 356 7.16 -19.94 -22.41
C ASN A 356 6.19 -18.76 -22.58
N GLY A 357 6.26 -17.75 -21.70
CA GLY A 357 5.36 -16.59 -21.71
C GLY A 357 4.06 -16.76 -20.94
N ASP A 358 3.73 -17.98 -20.49
CA ASP A 358 2.54 -18.27 -19.68
C ASP A 358 2.61 -17.62 -18.29
N LEU A 359 1.45 -17.32 -17.69
CA LEU A 359 1.39 -16.81 -16.32
C LEU A 359 1.60 -17.94 -15.31
N VAL A 360 2.59 -17.76 -14.44
CA VAL A 360 3.00 -18.74 -13.43
C VAL A 360 3.04 -18.11 -12.04
N THR A 361 2.82 -18.92 -11.01
CA THR A 361 2.94 -18.49 -9.62
C THR A 361 4.41 -18.45 -9.22
N ARG A 362 4.97 -17.24 -9.10
CA ARG A 362 6.37 -17.00 -8.70
C ARG A 362 6.59 -17.11 -7.20
N GLY A 363 5.55 -16.86 -6.40
CA GLY A 363 5.62 -17.05 -4.96
C GLY A 363 4.29 -16.98 -4.23
N VAL A 364 4.29 -17.49 -3.00
CA VAL A 364 3.19 -17.46 -2.03
C VAL A 364 3.73 -17.07 -0.66
N PHE A 365 3.06 -16.11 -0.03
CA PHE A 365 3.41 -15.58 1.29
C PHE A 365 2.14 -15.56 2.14
N ILE A 366 2.18 -16.20 3.30
CA ILE A 366 1.03 -16.35 4.20
C ILE A 366 1.43 -15.87 5.58
N GLY A 367 0.60 -15.01 6.18
CA GLY A 367 0.84 -14.43 7.50
C GLY A 367 -0.27 -13.46 7.89
N ASP A 368 -0.14 -12.86 9.06
CA ASP A 368 -1.08 -11.88 9.61
C ASP A 368 -0.50 -10.46 9.69
N ASP A 369 0.75 -10.28 9.25
CA ASP A 369 1.55 -9.08 9.49
C ASP A 369 2.09 -8.43 8.21
N GLU A 370 2.76 -7.29 8.40
CA GLU A 370 3.38 -6.56 7.30
C GLU A 370 4.56 -7.31 6.66
N GLU A 371 5.26 -8.18 7.40
CA GLU A 371 6.40 -8.95 6.86
C GLU A 371 5.96 -9.80 5.66
N CYS A 372 4.81 -10.48 5.75
CA CYS A 372 4.32 -11.30 4.64
C CYS A 372 4.02 -10.47 3.38
N PHE A 373 3.52 -9.25 3.54
CA PHE A 373 3.30 -8.33 2.42
C PHE A 373 4.62 -7.80 1.85
N MET A 374 5.57 -7.41 2.69
CA MET A 374 6.84 -6.84 2.23
C MET A 374 7.65 -7.84 1.40
N LYS A 375 7.69 -9.12 1.81
CA LYS A 375 8.33 -10.18 1.02
C LYS A 375 7.65 -10.43 -0.33
N ALA A 376 6.31 -10.43 -0.34
CA ALA A 376 5.56 -10.56 -1.58
C ALA A 376 5.78 -9.35 -2.52
N ALA A 377 5.86 -8.14 -1.96
CA ALA A 377 6.11 -6.93 -2.72
C ALA A 377 7.53 -6.87 -3.29
N GLU A 378 8.54 -7.32 -2.53
CA GLU A 378 9.92 -7.44 -3.01
C GLU A 378 10.00 -8.36 -4.23
N LEU A 379 9.42 -9.57 -4.14
CA LEU A 379 9.36 -10.48 -5.27
C LEU A 379 8.52 -9.92 -6.44
N SER A 380 7.39 -9.26 -6.15
CA SER A 380 6.57 -8.65 -7.20
C SER A 380 7.32 -7.56 -7.95
N LEU A 381 8.09 -6.72 -7.26
CA LEU A 381 8.95 -5.71 -7.88
C LEU A 381 9.95 -6.36 -8.84
N GLU A 382 10.50 -7.50 -8.47
CA GLU A 382 11.46 -8.23 -9.29
C GLU A 382 10.88 -8.84 -10.57
N VAL A 383 9.61 -9.27 -10.56
CA VAL A 383 9.00 -10.05 -11.65
C VAL A 383 7.89 -9.33 -12.42
N ASN A 384 7.39 -8.20 -11.89
CA ASN A 384 6.26 -7.46 -12.47
C ASN A 384 6.61 -6.05 -12.97
N PHE A 385 7.86 -5.60 -12.84
CA PHE A 385 8.31 -4.33 -13.39
C PHE A 385 9.10 -4.50 -14.68
N GLU A 386 8.71 -3.78 -15.73
CA GLU A 386 9.55 -3.55 -16.89
C GLU A 386 10.38 -2.28 -16.66
N LEU A 387 11.60 -2.49 -16.13
CA LEU A 387 12.56 -1.42 -15.89
C LEU A 387 13.37 -1.15 -17.16
N LEU A 388 13.16 0.02 -17.76
CA LEU A 388 13.90 0.48 -18.93
C LEU A 388 15.23 1.11 -18.50
N GLU A 389 16.27 0.89 -19.31
CA GLU A 389 17.62 1.40 -19.06
C GLU A 389 17.79 2.89 -19.45
N ALA A 390 16.86 3.45 -20.22
CA ALA A 390 16.85 4.86 -20.60
C ALA A 390 15.41 5.42 -20.59
N PRO A 391 15.22 6.72 -20.27
CA PRO A 391 13.92 7.35 -20.40
C PRO A 391 13.50 7.46 -21.88
N ILE A 392 12.19 7.58 -22.12
CA ILE A 392 11.61 7.61 -23.46
C ILE A 392 11.24 9.04 -23.85
N ASP A 393 11.82 9.55 -24.94
CA ASP A 393 11.51 10.91 -25.43
C ASP A 393 10.15 11.00 -26.12
N LYS A 394 9.71 9.93 -26.79
CA LYS A 394 8.43 9.86 -27.50
C LYS A 394 7.73 8.52 -27.32
N VAL A 395 6.50 8.56 -26.81
CA VAL A 395 5.64 7.39 -26.63
C VAL A 395 4.39 7.55 -27.48
N VAL A 396 4.02 6.51 -28.22
CA VAL A 396 2.74 6.41 -28.93
C VAL A 396 1.93 5.29 -28.29
N VAL A 397 0.77 5.62 -27.76
CA VAL A 397 -0.15 4.65 -27.14
C VAL A 397 -1.40 4.56 -27.98
N TYR A 398 -1.79 3.33 -28.31
CA TYR A 398 -3.09 3.05 -28.90
C TYR A 398 -4.11 2.67 -27.82
N LEU A 399 -5.33 3.17 -27.96
CA LEU A 399 -6.46 2.83 -27.12
C LEU A 399 -7.51 2.12 -27.98
N ASP A 400 -7.73 0.82 -27.70
CA ASP A 400 -8.76 0.04 -28.35
C ASP A 400 -10.13 0.74 -28.22
N PRO A 401 -10.83 1.00 -29.34
CA PRO A 401 -12.10 1.70 -29.29
C PRO A 401 -13.16 0.94 -28.51
N GLU A 402 -13.12 -0.39 -28.41
CA GLU A 402 -14.09 -1.19 -27.65
C GLU A 402 -13.90 -1.03 -26.14
N GLU A 403 -12.66 -0.94 -25.66
CA GLU A 403 -12.32 -0.83 -24.23
C GLU A 403 -12.35 0.62 -23.73
N PHE A 404 -11.80 1.57 -24.50
CA PHE A 404 -11.53 2.92 -24.02
C PHE A 404 -12.49 3.96 -24.61
N LYS A 405 -13.61 4.19 -23.90
CA LYS A 405 -14.66 5.13 -24.31
C LYS A 405 -14.54 6.53 -23.71
N SER A 406 -13.65 6.72 -22.72
CA SER A 406 -13.46 7.97 -21.99
C SER A 406 -11.99 8.21 -21.65
N THR A 407 -11.62 9.46 -21.33
CA THR A 407 -10.29 9.74 -20.76
C THR A 407 -10.14 9.17 -19.35
N TRP A 408 -11.25 8.98 -18.61
CA TRP A 408 -11.25 8.28 -17.32
C TRP A 408 -10.50 6.95 -17.40
N LEU A 409 -10.85 6.15 -18.41
CA LEU A 409 -10.20 4.88 -18.72
C LEU A 409 -8.91 5.08 -19.52
N GLY A 410 -8.95 5.92 -20.54
CA GLY A 410 -7.88 6.10 -21.53
C GLY A 410 -6.60 6.71 -20.96
N ASN A 411 -6.69 7.49 -19.90
CA ASN A 411 -5.53 8.08 -19.21
C ASN A 411 -4.66 7.05 -18.49
N LYS A 412 -5.02 5.75 -18.48
CA LYS A 412 -4.04 4.67 -18.24
C LYS A 412 -2.79 4.83 -19.11
N SER A 413 -2.95 5.34 -20.35
CA SER A 413 -1.84 5.73 -21.22
C SER A 413 -0.85 6.70 -20.57
N ILE A 414 -1.30 7.59 -19.70
CA ILE A 414 -0.49 8.57 -18.97
C ILE A 414 0.10 7.91 -17.72
N TYR A 415 -0.75 7.35 -16.86
CA TYR A 415 -0.34 6.83 -15.55
C TYR A 415 0.71 5.73 -15.68
N ARG A 416 0.57 4.85 -16.68
CA ARG A 416 1.41 3.65 -16.83
C ARG A 416 2.75 3.94 -17.50
N THR A 417 2.86 5.06 -18.20
CA THR A 417 4.05 5.43 -18.99
C THR A 417 4.83 6.58 -18.38
N ARG A 418 4.22 7.39 -17.50
CA ARG A 418 4.87 8.57 -16.92
C ARG A 418 6.18 8.28 -16.19
N MET A 419 6.37 7.07 -15.66
CA MET A 419 7.63 6.69 -15.00
C MET A 419 8.75 6.41 -16.02
N ALA A 420 8.41 6.15 -17.27
CA ALA A 420 9.34 5.92 -18.37
C ALA A 420 9.60 7.17 -19.23
N ILE A 421 8.62 8.07 -19.39
CA ILE A 421 8.74 9.25 -20.27
C ILE A 421 9.79 10.24 -19.74
N ALA A 422 10.68 10.71 -20.60
CA ALA A 422 11.67 11.75 -20.30
C ALA A 422 11.00 13.09 -19.93
N ASP A 423 11.71 13.93 -19.17
CA ASP A 423 11.30 15.33 -19.05
C ASP A 423 11.40 16.02 -20.42
N ASP A 424 10.47 16.93 -20.71
CA ASP A 424 10.21 17.55 -22.02
C ASP A 424 9.79 16.59 -23.16
N GLY A 425 9.59 15.31 -22.82
CA GLY A 425 9.14 14.27 -23.74
C GLY A 425 7.70 14.46 -24.24
N GLU A 426 7.27 13.53 -25.10
CA GLU A 426 5.96 13.58 -25.75
C GLU A 426 5.24 12.23 -25.62
N LEU A 427 3.98 12.29 -25.17
CA LEU A 427 3.04 11.18 -25.20
C LEU A 427 1.94 11.47 -26.22
N ILE A 428 1.81 10.63 -27.23
CA ILE A 428 0.75 10.67 -28.24
C ILE A 428 -0.24 9.55 -27.94
N VAL A 429 -1.50 9.89 -27.77
CA VAL A 429 -2.57 8.93 -27.46
C VAL A 429 -3.52 8.84 -28.65
N LEU A 430 -3.50 7.71 -29.37
CA LEU A 430 -4.42 7.39 -30.46
C LEU A 430 -5.70 6.79 -29.87
N ALA A 431 -6.79 7.55 -29.87
CA ALA A 431 -7.97 7.27 -29.06
C ALA A 431 -9.27 7.25 -29.87
N PRO A 432 -9.43 6.31 -30.83
CA PRO A 432 -10.60 6.26 -31.73
C PRO A 432 -11.94 6.14 -31.01
N GLY A 433 -12.01 5.46 -29.86
CA GLY A 433 -13.26 5.25 -29.12
C GLY A 433 -13.61 6.32 -28.09
N VAL A 434 -12.69 7.26 -27.79
CA VAL A 434 -12.89 8.23 -26.71
C VAL A 434 -13.87 9.32 -27.13
N ALA A 435 -14.97 9.43 -26.40
CA ALA A 435 -16.08 10.35 -26.69
C ALA A 435 -16.51 11.23 -25.52
N ARG A 436 -15.91 11.03 -24.34
CA ARG A 436 -16.19 11.78 -23.12
C ARG A 436 -14.95 11.77 -22.22
N PHE A 437 -14.96 12.56 -21.18
CA PHE A 437 -13.90 12.60 -20.19
C PHE A 437 -14.22 11.70 -18.99
N GLY A 438 -15.41 11.82 -18.41
CA GLY A 438 -15.85 11.04 -17.24
C GLY A 438 -16.60 9.75 -17.60
N GLU A 439 -16.68 8.81 -16.67
CA GLU A 439 -17.53 7.61 -16.83
C GLU A 439 -19.02 7.91 -16.61
N ASP A 440 -19.33 8.87 -15.75
CA ASP A 440 -20.67 9.41 -15.57
C ASP A 440 -20.73 10.91 -15.89
N LYS A 441 -21.95 11.42 -16.09
CA LYS A 441 -22.20 12.81 -16.48
C LYS A 441 -21.61 13.82 -15.49
N ARG A 442 -21.68 13.55 -14.19
CA ARG A 442 -21.22 14.48 -13.17
C ARG A 442 -19.69 14.59 -13.18
N ILE A 443 -19.00 13.45 -13.24
CA ILE A 443 -17.55 13.42 -13.35
C ILE A 443 -17.09 14.06 -14.67
N ASP A 444 -17.80 13.80 -15.76
CA ASP A 444 -17.51 14.41 -17.07
C ASP A 444 -17.58 15.94 -17.02
N GLU A 445 -18.65 16.49 -16.45
CA GLU A 445 -18.80 17.94 -16.23
C GLU A 445 -17.67 18.53 -15.40
N LEU A 446 -17.26 17.86 -14.31
CA LEU A 446 -16.19 18.32 -13.44
C LEU A 446 -14.83 18.32 -14.18
N ILE A 447 -14.54 17.28 -14.97
CA ILE A 447 -13.29 17.22 -15.74
C ILE A 447 -13.27 18.33 -16.80
N ARG A 448 -14.38 18.55 -17.50
CA ARG A 448 -14.51 19.65 -18.47
C ARG A 448 -14.33 21.02 -17.83
N LYS A 449 -14.83 21.21 -16.61
CA LYS A 449 -14.78 22.48 -15.89
C LYS A 449 -13.38 22.82 -15.38
N TYR A 450 -12.67 21.84 -14.81
CA TYR A 450 -11.39 22.08 -14.12
C TYR A 450 -10.17 21.72 -14.96
N GLY A 451 -10.30 20.74 -15.86
CA GLY A 451 -9.23 20.25 -16.70
C GLY A 451 -8.12 19.52 -15.92
N TYR A 452 -7.29 18.78 -16.66
CA TYR A 452 -6.06 18.19 -16.16
C TYR A 452 -5.02 19.30 -15.97
N ARG A 453 -4.72 19.61 -14.72
CA ARG A 453 -3.82 20.70 -14.29
C ARG A 453 -2.81 20.18 -13.27
N THR A 454 -1.81 20.97 -12.93
CA THR A 454 -0.82 20.56 -11.92
C THR A 454 -1.49 20.36 -10.55
N THR A 455 -0.88 19.56 -9.68
CA THR A 455 -1.40 19.31 -8.33
C THR A 455 -1.72 20.62 -7.57
N PRO A 456 -0.84 21.66 -7.55
CA PRO A 456 -1.18 22.94 -6.89
C PRO A 456 -2.41 23.64 -7.46
N GLU A 457 -2.62 23.59 -8.78
CA GLU A 457 -3.78 24.20 -9.44
C GLU A 457 -5.08 23.46 -9.12
N VAL A 458 -5.06 22.12 -9.16
CA VAL A 458 -6.23 21.31 -8.78
C VAL A 458 -6.58 21.51 -7.31
N LEU A 459 -5.58 21.60 -6.42
CA LEU A 459 -5.81 21.92 -5.01
C LEU A 459 -6.41 23.32 -4.83
N ALA A 460 -5.97 24.32 -5.60
CA ALA A 460 -6.59 25.65 -5.60
C ALA A 460 -8.05 25.60 -6.05
N HIS A 461 -8.37 24.83 -7.10
CA HIS A 461 -9.76 24.61 -7.53
C HIS A 461 -10.60 23.91 -6.46
N LEU A 462 -10.06 22.88 -5.82
CA LEU A 462 -10.71 22.14 -4.74
C LEU A 462 -11.08 23.07 -3.58
N ASN A 463 -10.14 23.94 -3.18
CA ASN A 463 -10.32 24.88 -2.09
C ASN A 463 -11.34 25.96 -2.41
N ALA A 464 -11.41 26.39 -3.68
CA ALA A 464 -12.32 27.44 -4.11
C ALA A 464 -13.74 26.95 -4.46
N ASN A 465 -13.95 25.64 -4.68
CA ASN A 465 -15.19 25.14 -5.26
C ASN A 465 -15.75 23.91 -4.53
N ARG A 466 -16.97 24.05 -3.97
CA ARG A 466 -17.65 22.98 -3.22
C ARG A 466 -18.01 21.78 -4.07
N ASP A 467 -18.26 21.96 -5.36
CA ASP A 467 -18.59 20.85 -6.26
C ASP A 467 -17.43 19.86 -6.42
N LEU A 468 -16.20 20.33 -6.59
CA LEU A 468 -15.01 19.49 -6.67
C LEU A 468 -14.66 18.91 -5.30
N MET A 469 -14.83 19.67 -4.21
CA MET A 469 -14.60 19.21 -2.84
C MET A 469 -15.45 17.98 -2.47
N LYS A 470 -16.70 17.94 -2.92
CA LYS A 470 -17.57 16.76 -2.73
C LYS A 470 -17.18 15.57 -3.62
N ASN A 471 -16.32 15.76 -4.62
CA ASN A 471 -15.96 14.77 -5.63
C ASN A 471 -14.44 14.51 -5.64
N LEU A 472 -13.91 14.03 -4.51
CA LEU A 472 -12.47 13.75 -4.35
C LEU A 472 -11.92 12.74 -5.37
N SER A 473 -12.76 11.83 -5.88
CA SER A 473 -12.40 10.93 -6.98
C SER A 473 -12.09 11.69 -8.27
N ALA A 474 -12.88 12.71 -8.63
CA ALA A 474 -12.61 13.59 -9.77
C ALA A 474 -11.32 14.38 -9.55
N ALA A 475 -11.13 14.96 -8.37
CA ALA A 475 -9.91 15.71 -8.04
C ALA A 475 -8.66 14.82 -8.17
N ALA A 476 -8.72 13.60 -7.64
CA ALA A 476 -7.64 12.62 -7.78
C ALA A 476 -7.36 12.27 -9.25
N HIS A 477 -8.41 12.06 -10.04
CA HIS A 477 -8.30 11.75 -11.46
C HIS A 477 -7.66 12.89 -12.26
N LEU A 478 -8.03 14.15 -11.98
CA LEU A 478 -7.43 15.33 -12.61
C LEU A 478 -5.92 15.42 -12.37
N ILE A 479 -5.50 15.17 -11.13
CA ILE A 479 -4.08 15.16 -10.75
C ILE A 479 -3.35 13.98 -11.43
N HIS A 480 -3.93 12.77 -11.38
CA HIS A 480 -3.32 11.60 -11.99
C HIS A 480 -3.18 11.71 -13.51
N GLY A 481 -4.15 12.33 -14.19
CA GLY A 481 -4.14 12.57 -15.63
C GLY A 481 -3.28 13.77 -16.06
N SER A 482 -2.70 14.50 -15.12
CA SER A 482 -1.78 15.59 -15.40
C SER A 482 -0.37 15.08 -15.69
N SER A 483 0.34 15.75 -16.59
CA SER A 483 1.79 15.54 -16.77
C SER A 483 2.62 16.20 -15.66
N GLU A 484 2.00 17.00 -14.79
CA GLU A 484 2.69 17.85 -13.80
C GLU A 484 3.76 18.75 -14.45
N GLY A 485 3.55 19.14 -15.72
CA GLY A 485 4.48 19.95 -16.50
C GLY A 485 5.72 19.22 -17.01
N ARG A 486 5.83 17.90 -16.79
CA ARG A 486 7.01 17.12 -17.16
C ARG A 486 7.12 16.79 -18.64
N PHE A 487 6.00 16.49 -19.29
CA PHE A 487 5.96 16.07 -20.69
C PHE A 487 4.68 16.59 -21.34
N ARG A 488 4.69 16.64 -22.67
CA ARG A 488 3.52 17.04 -23.46
C ARG A 488 2.64 15.83 -23.74
N ILE A 489 1.33 16.04 -23.66
CA ILE A 489 0.33 15.01 -23.96
C ILE A 489 -0.47 15.51 -25.15
N THR A 490 -0.42 14.76 -26.25
CA THR A 490 -1.21 14.99 -27.45
C THR A 490 -2.27 13.90 -27.55
N TYR A 491 -3.52 14.26 -27.34
CA TYR A 491 -4.66 13.35 -27.43
C TYR A 491 -5.27 13.42 -28.83
N CYS A 492 -5.47 12.26 -29.45
CA CYS A 492 -6.05 12.13 -30.78
C CYS A 492 -7.40 11.39 -30.68
N PRO A 493 -8.47 12.06 -30.22
CA PRO A 493 -9.76 11.41 -30.00
C PRO A 493 -10.51 11.16 -31.31
N GLY A 494 -11.39 10.16 -31.31
CA GLY A 494 -12.32 9.92 -32.43
C GLY A 494 -13.58 10.79 -32.42
N HIS A 495 -13.98 11.30 -31.26
CA HIS A 495 -15.31 11.92 -31.09
C HIS A 495 -15.32 13.27 -30.34
N LEU A 496 -14.21 13.67 -29.73
CA LEU A 496 -14.09 14.97 -29.03
C LEU A 496 -13.50 16.02 -29.98
N THR A 497 -13.96 17.26 -29.88
CA THR A 497 -13.41 18.36 -30.68
C THR A 497 -12.07 18.85 -30.13
N LYS A 498 -11.36 19.61 -30.98
CA LYS A 498 -10.12 20.28 -30.58
C LYS A 498 -10.31 21.16 -29.34
N GLU A 499 -11.37 21.96 -29.31
CA GLU A 499 -11.68 22.88 -28.21
C GLU A 499 -11.96 22.13 -26.91
N GLU A 500 -12.62 20.96 -26.98
CA GLU A 500 -12.88 20.13 -25.81
C GLU A 500 -11.57 19.56 -25.22
N VAL A 501 -10.69 19.03 -26.07
CA VAL A 501 -9.40 18.45 -25.65
C VAL A 501 -8.45 19.52 -25.11
N GLU A 502 -8.32 20.63 -25.82
CA GLU A 502 -7.48 21.74 -25.39
C GLU A 502 -8.03 22.43 -24.14
N GLY A 503 -9.36 22.52 -24.00
CA GLY A 503 -10.02 23.06 -22.82
C GLY A 503 -9.65 22.31 -21.53
N VAL A 504 -9.54 20.98 -21.61
CA VAL A 504 -9.09 20.17 -20.46
C VAL A 504 -7.57 20.17 -20.28
N GLY A 505 -6.78 20.84 -21.12
CA GLY A 505 -5.33 21.02 -20.93
C GLY A 505 -4.44 20.01 -21.65
N PHE A 506 -4.99 19.22 -22.58
CA PHE A 506 -4.17 18.38 -23.46
C PHE A 506 -3.92 19.07 -24.80
N GLY A 507 -2.85 18.69 -25.49
CA GLY A 507 -2.70 19.00 -26.91
C GLY A 507 -3.66 18.18 -27.74
N PHE A 508 -4.16 18.74 -28.85
CA PHE A 508 -5.00 18.02 -29.81
C PHE A 508 -4.17 17.52 -30.99
N GLY A 509 -4.38 16.27 -31.39
CA GLY A 509 -3.93 15.73 -32.67
C GLY A 509 -5.11 15.22 -33.50
N ASP A 510 -5.10 15.45 -34.81
CA ASP A 510 -6.09 14.83 -35.69
C ASP A 510 -5.84 13.32 -35.77
N LEU A 511 -6.85 12.51 -35.40
CA LEU A 511 -6.70 11.06 -35.35
C LEU A 511 -6.34 10.47 -36.71
N LYS A 512 -6.93 10.96 -37.80
CA LYS A 512 -6.67 10.40 -39.14
C LYS A 512 -5.24 10.68 -39.57
N GLU A 513 -4.75 11.89 -39.36
CA GLU A 513 -3.36 12.27 -39.66
C GLU A 513 -2.37 11.47 -38.80
N MET A 514 -2.61 11.39 -37.49
CA MET A 514 -1.74 10.69 -36.55
C MET A 514 -1.74 9.17 -36.77
N SER A 515 -2.89 8.56 -37.10
CA SER A 515 -2.95 7.14 -37.46
C SER A 515 -2.28 6.84 -38.80
N ALA A 516 -2.21 7.80 -39.73
CA ALA A 516 -1.42 7.64 -40.96
C ALA A 516 0.08 7.70 -40.67
N LYS A 517 0.51 8.57 -39.75
CA LYS A 517 1.91 8.66 -39.29
C LYS A 517 2.32 7.42 -38.47
N TYR A 518 1.43 6.92 -37.63
CA TYR A 518 1.64 5.78 -36.74
C TYR A 518 0.66 4.64 -37.07
N PRO A 519 0.90 3.88 -38.15
CA PRO A 519 -0.01 2.84 -38.61
C PRO A 519 0.06 1.60 -37.69
N ILE A 520 -0.86 1.54 -36.72
CA ILE A 520 -0.88 0.54 -35.63
C ILE A 520 -0.74 -0.92 -36.11
N ASP A 521 -1.28 -1.27 -37.28
CA ASP A 521 -1.22 -2.63 -37.85
C ASP A 521 0.20 -3.05 -38.29
N LYS A 522 1.14 -2.10 -38.33
CA LYS A 522 2.54 -2.32 -38.72
C LYS A 522 3.51 -2.10 -37.57
N LEU A 523 3.03 -1.62 -36.43
CA LEU A 523 3.85 -1.35 -35.26
C LEU A 523 3.97 -2.60 -34.40
N GLN A 524 5.11 -2.73 -33.74
CA GLN A 524 5.34 -3.74 -32.70
C GLN A 524 5.45 -3.04 -31.34
N ASP A 525 4.99 -3.68 -30.27
CA ASP A 525 5.19 -3.12 -28.93
C ASP A 525 6.69 -2.91 -28.64
N GLY A 526 6.99 -1.79 -27.98
CA GLY A 526 8.37 -1.36 -27.71
C GLY A 526 8.93 -0.42 -28.77
N TRP A 527 10.23 -0.53 -29.05
CA TRP A 527 10.93 0.44 -29.89
C TRP A 527 10.60 0.31 -31.38
N ASN A 528 10.28 1.46 -31.97
CA ASN A 528 10.03 1.65 -33.39
C ASN A 528 10.79 2.87 -33.91
N VAL A 529 10.87 2.99 -35.24
CA VAL A 529 11.47 4.13 -35.95
C VAL A 529 10.48 4.56 -37.02
N ASP A 530 10.16 5.85 -37.09
CA ASP A 530 9.26 6.38 -38.11
C ASP A 530 9.97 6.60 -39.46
N ALA A 531 9.22 7.06 -40.46
CA ALA A 531 9.75 7.29 -41.80
C ALA A 531 10.82 8.39 -41.86
N ASP A 532 10.84 9.29 -40.88
CA ASP A 532 11.79 10.40 -40.78
C ASP A 532 13.03 10.01 -39.96
N GLY A 533 13.10 8.78 -39.44
CA GLY A 533 14.19 8.26 -38.63
C GLY A 533 14.06 8.58 -37.14
N GLU A 534 12.93 9.12 -36.69
CA GLU A 534 12.66 9.42 -35.29
C GLU A 534 12.31 8.14 -34.53
N LYS A 535 12.98 7.92 -33.38
CA LYS A 535 12.69 6.79 -32.50
C LYS A 535 11.50 7.10 -31.60
N PHE A 536 10.62 6.12 -31.45
CA PHE A 536 9.50 6.19 -30.50
C PHE A 536 9.20 4.82 -29.90
N PHE A 537 8.58 4.83 -28.73
CA PHE A 537 8.13 3.62 -28.05
C PHE A 537 6.62 3.45 -28.26
N TYR A 538 6.19 2.29 -28.76
CA TYR A 538 4.79 2.00 -29.02
C TYR A 538 4.21 1.07 -27.96
N ILE A 539 2.98 1.37 -27.54
CA ILE A 539 2.20 0.54 -26.61
C ILE A 539 0.81 0.33 -27.21
N SER A 540 0.51 -0.91 -27.56
CA SER A 540 -0.76 -1.36 -28.15
C SER A 540 -1.89 -1.45 -27.13
N ASN A 541 -1.58 -1.74 -25.87
CA ASN A 541 -2.55 -1.77 -24.78
C ASN A 541 -1.92 -1.33 -23.43
N PRO A 542 -2.23 -0.12 -22.93
CA PRO A 542 -1.68 0.38 -21.67
C PRO A 542 -2.26 -0.30 -20.42
N ALA A 543 -3.32 -1.11 -20.52
CA ALA A 543 -3.86 -1.86 -19.38
C ALA A 543 -3.00 -3.07 -18.98
N LEU A 544 -2.11 -3.53 -19.86
CA LEU A 544 -1.37 -4.79 -19.69
C LEU A 544 0.02 -4.65 -19.07
N GLY A 545 0.55 -3.43 -18.93
CA GLY A 545 1.93 -3.21 -18.54
C GLY A 545 2.15 -1.97 -17.69
N LEU A 546 3.34 -1.90 -17.09
CA LEU A 546 3.85 -0.75 -16.36
C LEU A 546 5.32 -0.53 -16.71
N TRP A 547 5.63 0.66 -17.20
CA TRP A 547 6.97 1.01 -17.69
C TRP A 547 7.60 2.07 -16.78
N ALA A 548 8.82 1.82 -16.33
CA ALA A 548 9.57 2.78 -15.54
C ALA A 548 11.02 2.85 -15.98
N TYR A 549 11.57 4.06 -16.10
CA TYR A 549 13.00 4.24 -16.24
C TYR A 549 13.69 3.97 -14.89
N ARG A 550 14.69 3.09 -14.88
CA ARG A 550 15.42 2.65 -13.68
C ARG A 550 15.90 3.83 -12.84
N GLY A 551 16.56 4.82 -13.45
CA GLY A 551 17.09 5.98 -12.73
C GLY A 551 16.01 6.82 -12.03
N ARG A 552 14.80 6.90 -12.59
CA ARG A 552 13.67 7.59 -11.93
C ARG A 552 13.12 6.78 -10.76
N PHE A 553 12.96 5.48 -10.94
CA PHE A 553 12.45 4.60 -9.90
C PHE A 553 13.38 4.59 -8.67
N GLU A 554 14.69 4.49 -8.90
CA GLU A 554 15.71 4.53 -7.85
C GLU A 554 15.84 5.95 -7.25
N GLY A 555 15.88 7.00 -8.08
CA GLY A 555 16.05 8.38 -7.63
C GLY A 555 14.88 8.92 -6.79
N SER A 556 13.64 8.52 -7.09
CA SER A 556 12.47 8.90 -6.28
C SER A 556 12.33 8.10 -4.98
N SER A 557 13.25 7.17 -4.71
CA SER A 557 13.36 6.43 -3.45
C SER A 557 14.28 7.09 -2.42
N GLN A 558 14.98 8.17 -2.80
CA GLN A 558 15.72 8.99 -1.83
C GLN A 558 14.80 10.04 -1.20
N PRO A 559 14.86 10.25 0.13
CA PRO A 559 14.10 11.34 0.76
C PRO A 559 14.55 12.65 0.14
N ALA A 560 13.60 13.45 -0.34
CA ALA A 560 13.87 14.77 -0.88
C ALA A 560 14.68 15.56 0.16
N THR A 561 15.90 15.98 -0.21
CA THR A 561 16.62 16.99 0.55
C THR A 561 15.69 18.19 0.64
N SER A 562 15.40 18.63 1.88
CA SER A 562 14.45 19.68 2.18
C SER A 562 14.78 20.95 1.41
N ALA A 563 14.20 21.11 0.22
CA ALA A 563 14.04 22.41 -0.38
C ALA A 563 13.07 23.16 0.53
N THR A 564 13.53 24.30 1.04
CA THR A 564 12.77 25.22 1.89
C THR A 564 11.40 25.48 1.25
N SER A 565 10.36 24.83 1.76
CA SER A 565 8.99 25.15 1.39
C SER A 565 8.64 26.50 2.02
N THR A 566 8.39 27.48 1.18
CA THR A 566 7.59 28.64 1.57
C THR A 566 6.23 28.11 2.02
N ALA A 567 5.74 28.58 3.17
CA ALA A 567 4.52 28.12 3.80
C ALA A 567 3.32 28.26 2.84
N ALA A 568 2.99 27.18 2.13
CA ALA A 568 1.70 27.05 1.48
C ALA A 568 0.64 26.91 2.58
N SER A 569 -0.43 27.71 2.50
CA SER A 569 -1.52 27.68 3.46
C SER A 569 -2.07 26.27 3.57
N ALA A 570 -2.05 25.68 4.78
CA ALA A 570 -2.68 24.41 5.05
C ALA A 570 -4.16 24.47 4.61
N THR A 571 -4.59 23.52 3.78
CA THR A 571 -5.99 23.39 3.43
C THR A 571 -6.73 22.83 4.64
N SER A 572 -7.49 23.68 5.33
CA SER A 572 -8.53 23.27 6.28
C SER A 572 -9.86 23.26 5.52
N LEU A 573 -10.48 22.09 5.37
CA LEU A 573 -11.70 21.94 4.56
C LEU A 573 -12.97 22.32 5.33
N SER A 574 -12.84 22.85 6.57
CA SER A 574 -13.95 23.19 7.47
C SER A 574 -14.22 24.69 7.66
N ALA A 575 -13.37 25.59 7.16
CA ALA A 575 -13.41 27.00 7.58
C ALA A 575 -14.25 27.97 6.70
N ALA A 576 -14.97 27.50 5.68
CA ALA A 576 -15.78 28.35 4.81
C ALA A 576 -17.24 27.85 4.74
N ALA A 577 -18.01 28.11 5.80
CA ALA A 577 -19.42 27.74 5.88
C ALA A 577 -20.32 28.98 5.92
N ASP A 578 -21.21 29.09 4.92
CA ASP A 578 -22.48 29.81 5.01
C ASP A 578 -23.58 28.73 5.00
N THR A 579 -24.46 28.73 6.01
CA THR A 579 -25.16 27.55 6.53
C THR A 579 -26.64 27.45 6.13
N THR A 580 -27.05 28.02 5.00
CA THR A 580 -28.50 28.25 4.75
C THR A 580 -29.16 27.56 3.54
N GLU A 581 -28.51 26.61 2.86
CA GLU A 581 -29.19 25.83 1.79
C GLU A 581 -29.29 24.34 2.10
N ALA A 582 -30.54 23.85 2.16
CA ALA A 582 -30.87 22.42 2.21
C ALA A 582 -30.76 21.81 0.80
N CYS A 583 -29.99 20.74 0.66
CA CYS A 583 -29.64 20.15 -0.63
C CYS A 583 -30.35 18.80 -0.81
N LEU A 584 -31.37 18.78 -1.68
CA LEU A 584 -31.88 17.59 -2.35
C LEU A 584 -30.96 17.35 -3.56
N ASP A 585 -30.06 16.37 -3.50
CA ASP A 585 -29.69 15.53 -4.65
C ASP A 585 -28.53 14.58 -4.31
N ALA A 586 -28.81 13.29 -4.50
CA ALA A 586 -27.87 12.19 -4.39
C ALA A 586 -26.97 12.13 -5.65
N GLY A 587 -25.92 12.94 -5.68
CA GLY A 587 -24.81 12.82 -6.62
C GLY A 587 -23.70 11.94 -6.04
N VAL A 588 -23.14 11.07 -6.88
CA VAL A 588 -22.01 10.15 -6.59
C VAL A 588 -20.80 10.93 -6.05
N GLY A 589 -20.65 11.01 -4.73
CA GLY A 589 -19.60 11.82 -4.11
C GLY A 589 -19.95 12.23 -2.69
N GLY A 590 -20.11 11.26 -1.79
CA GLY A 590 -20.03 11.52 -0.36
C GLY A 590 -18.55 11.68 0.00
N GLY A 591 -18.05 12.91 0.02
CA GLY A 591 -16.78 13.24 0.67
C GLY A 591 -16.95 13.28 2.19
N PRO A 592 -15.89 13.07 2.99
CA PRO A 592 -15.96 12.97 4.47
C PRO A 592 -16.31 14.30 5.18
N PHE A 593 -16.63 15.36 4.45
CA PHE A 593 -16.88 16.69 4.98
C PHE A 593 -18.29 16.76 5.58
N LYS A 594 -18.37 16.59 6.91
CA LYS A 594 -19.61 16.80 7.65
C LYS A 594 -20.07 18.25 7.54
N HIS A 595 -21.38 18.40 7.42
CA HIS A 595 -22.11 19.65 7.55
C HIS A 595 -21.80 20.29 8.92
N THR A 596 -21.03 21.37 8.91
CA THR A 596 -21.14 22.44 9.92
C THR A 596 -21.35 23.74 9.21
#